data_AF-A0A803R4B5-F1
#
_entry.id   AF-A0A803R4B5-F1
#
_cell.length_a   1.000
_cell.length_b   1.000
_cell.length_c   1.000
_cell.angle_alpha   90.00
_cell.angle_beta   90.00
_cell.angle_gamma   90.00
#
_symmetry.space_group_name_H-M   'P 1'
#
loop_
_entity.id
_entity.type
_entity.pdbx_description
1 polymer ?
#
loop_
_entity_poly.entity_id
_entity_poly.type
_entity_poly.pdbx_seq_one_letter_code
_entity_poly.pdbx_strand_id
1 'polypeptide(L)'
;MLIEDLVREITSIWQTDELRRHKPTPVDEARAGLNIVEQSLWKAVPHYLRRVSNALKKHTGKPLPLTCTPIKFGSWMGGDRDGNPNVTSKVTKDVSLLSRWMAMDLYIREMDSLRFELSMNRCSDRLSRLAHDILEQGLCSC
;
A
#
# COMPACT_ATOMS: atom_id res chain seq x y z
N MET A 1 25.69 -21.25 -3.12
CA MET A 1 24.76 -20.11 -3.23
C MET A 1 23.36 -20.41 -2.69
N LEU A 2 22.42 -21.05 -3.40
CA LEU A 2 21.03 -21.23 -2.88
C LEU A 2 20.93 -21.90 -1.49
N ILE A 3 21.70 -22.98 -1.27
CA ILE A 3 21.72 -23.68 0.03
C ILE A 3 22.33 -22.80 1.13
N GLU A 4 23.38 -22.04 0.80
CA GLU A 4 24.03 -21.14 1.76
C GLU A 4 23.12 -19.97 2.15
N ASP A 5 22.37 -19.42 1.19
CA ASP A 5 21.37 -18.38 1.46
C ASP A 5 20.23 -18.92 2.32
N LEU A 6 19.73 -20.13 2.02
CA LEU A 6 18.70 -20.77 2.85
C LEU A 6 19.19 -21.02 4.29
N VAL A 7 20.43 -21.52 4.44
CA VAL A 7 21.04 -21.72 5.77
C VAL A 7 21.18 -20.39 6.50
N ARG A 8 21.55 -19.31 5.80
CA ARG A 8 21.63 -17.97 6.37
C ARG A 8 20.26 -17.48 6.87
N GLU A 9 19.20 -17.61 6.08
CA GLU A 9 17.85 -17.21 6.47
C GLU A 9 17.33 -18.04 7.66
N ILE A 10 17.51 -19.36 7.63
CA ILE A 10 17.13 -20.24 8.75
C ILE A 10 17.88 -19.84 10.03
N THR A 11 19.18 -19.58 9.91
CA THR A 11 20.02 -19.18 11.06
C THR A 11 19.59 -17.82 11.60
N SER A 12 19.27 -16.87 10.72
CA SER A 12 18.77 -15.54 11.09
C SER A 12 17.47 -15.63 11.89
N ILE A 13 16.49 -16.40 11.40
CA ILE A 13 15.22 -16.63 12.08
C ILE A 13 15.45 -17.34 13.43
N TRP A 14 16.30 -18.37 13.46
CA TRP A 14 16.58 -19.13 14.68
C TRP A 14 17.29 -18.31 15.76
N GLN A 15 18.19 -17.40 15.37
CA GLN A 15 18.93 -16.55 16.29
C GLN A 15 18.17 -15.28 16.71
N THR A 16 17.06 -14.96 16.03
CA THR A 16 16.21 -13.82 16.38
C THR A 16 15.18 -14.25 17.43
N ASP A 17 15.27 -13.68 18.65
CA ASP A 17 14.27 -13.91 19.71
C ASP A 17 12.97 -13.14 19.38
N GLU A 18 12.13 -13.71 18.51
CA GLU A 18 10.83 -13.12 18.14
C GLU A 18 9.74 -13.33 19.21
N LEU A 19 10.03 -14.09 20.27
CA LEU A 19 9.08 -14.37 21.34
C LEU A 19 8.78 -13.10 22.14
N ARG A 20 7.60 -12.52 21.89
CA ARG A 20 7.13 -11.35 22.63
C ARG A 20 6.92 -11.73 24.10
N ARG A 21 7.73 -11.14 24.98
CA ARG A 21 7.63 -11.31 26.44
C ARG A 21 6.43 -10.55 27.05
N HIS A 22 5.86 -9.62 26.29
CA HIS A 22 4.69 -8.83 26.68
C HIS A 22 3.59 -8.90 25.61
N LYS A 23 2.34 -8.79 26.06
CA LYS A 23 1.18 -8.73 25.17
C LYS A 23 1.30 -7.51 24.23
N PRO A 24 1.05 -7.67 22.92
CA PRO A 24 1.10 -6.55 21.98
C PRO A 24 0.07 -5.49 22.36
N THR A 25 0.42 -4.23 22.12
CA THR A 25 -0.57 -3.14 22.20
C THR A 25 -1.49 -3.19 20.98
N PRO A 26 -2.70 -2.62 21.04
CA PRO A 26 -3.56 -2.52 19.86
C PRO A 26 -2.91 -1.77 18.68
N VAL A 27 -1.96 -0.86 18.96
CA VAL A 27 -1.18 -0.16 17.92
C VAL A 27 -0.18 -1.11 17.27
N ASP A 28 0.43 -2.03 18.02
CA ASP A 28 1.34 -3.04 17.47
C ASP A 28 0.60 -4.02 16.57
N GLU A 29 -0.62 -4.43 16.95
CA GLU A 29 -1.48 -5.26 16.11
C GLU A 29 -1.82 -4.54 14.79
N ALA A 30 -2.21 -3.27 14.86
CA ALA A 30 -2.46 -2.48 13.66
C ALA A 30 -1.22 -2.34 12.76
N ARG A 31 -0.03 -2.14 13.34
CA ARG A 31 1.24 -2.13 12.59
C ARG A 31 1.49 -3.46 11.88
N ALA A 32 1.30 -4.57 12.57
CA ALA A 32 1.47 -5.90 11.98
C ALA A 32 0.48 -6.12 10.81
N GLY A 33 -0.77 -5.70 10.96
CA GLY A 33 -1.76 -5.74 9.89
C GLY A 33 -1.39 -4.88 8.68
N LEU A 34 -0.91 -3.66 8.90
CA LEU A 34 -0.46 -2.76 7.82
C LEU A 34 0.79 -3.31 7.10
N ASN A 35 1.67 -4.02 7.81
CA ASN A 35 2.81 -4.69 7.18
C ASN A 35 2.36 -5.74 6.15
N ILE A 36 1.24 -6.43 6.37
CA ILE A 36 0.66 -7.36 5.38
C ILE A 36 0.19 -6.60 4.13
N VAL A 37 -0.38 -5.40 4.31
CA VAL A 37 -0.80 -4.54 3.20
C VAL A 37 0.41 -4.17 2.35
N GLU A 38 1.47 -3.64 2.97
CA GLU A 38 2.70 -3.20 2.30
C GLU A 38 3.43 -4.37 1.61
N GLN A 39 3.70 -5.46 2.32
CA GLN A 39 4.55 -6.53 1.83
C GLN A 39 3.87 -7.45 0.82
N SER A 40 2.53 -7.57 0.88
CA SER A 40 1.79 -8.54 0.08
C SER A 40 0.67 -7.91 -0.74
N LEU A 41 -0.34 -7.34 -0.09
CA LEU A 41 -1.58 -6.95 -0.77
C LEU A 41 -1.38 -5.83 -1.79
N TRP A 42 -0.46 -4.90 -1.51
CA TRP A 42 -0.16 -3.77 -2.38
C TRP A 42 0.20 -4.20 -3.80
N LYS A 43 1.01 -5.26 -3.94
CA LYS A 43 1.40 -5.83 -5.24
C LYS A 43 0.40 -6.89 -5.71
N ALA A 44 -0.14 -7.71 -4.81
CA ALA A 44 -0.99 -8.83 -5.17
C ALA A 44 -2.31 -8.39 -5.81
N VAL A 45 -2.95 -7.33 -5.28
CA VAL A 45 -4.27 -6.88 -5.74
C VAL A 45 -4.25 -6.38 -7.19
N PRO A 46 -3.36 -5.46 -7.60
CA PRO A 46 -3.25 -5.04 -9.01
C PRO A 46 -2.93 -6.22 -9.95
N HIS A 47 -2.04 -7.13 -9.53
CA HIS A 47 -1.71 -8.32 -10.31
C HIS A 47 -2.93 -9.24 -10.52
N TYR A 48 -3.73 -9.44 -9.47
CA TYR A 48 -4.96 -10.22 -9.56
C TYR A 48 -5.99 -9.54 -10.46
N LEU A 49 -6.24 -8.23 -10.29
CA LEU A 49 -7.19 -7.49 -11.12
C LEU A 49 -6.80 -7.48 -12.59
N ARG A 50 -5.49 -7.45 -12.91
CA ARG A 50 -5.00 -7.62 -14.28
C ARG A 50 -5.36 -8.99 -14.87
N ARG A 51 -5.23 -10.07 -14.08
CA ARG A 51 -5.66 -11.41 -14.50
C ARG A 51 -7.16 -11.48 -14.74
N VAL A 52 -7.96 -10.90 -13.86
CA VAL A 52 -9.42 -10.82 -14.00
C VAL A 52 -9.79 -10.05 -15.26
N SER A 53 -9.19 -8.87 -15.48
CA SER A 53 -9.45 -8.05 -16.67
C SER A 53 -9.12 -8.79 -17.97
N ASN A 54 -7.99 -9.52 -18.00
CA ASN A 54 -7.61 -10.34 -19.16
C ASN A 54 -8.60 -11.48 -19.41
N ALA A 55 -9.05 -12.17 -18.36
CA ALA A 55 -10.05 -13.22 -18.48
C ALA A 55 -11.40 -12.67 -18.99
N LEU A 56 -11.86 -11.54 -18.44
CA LEU A 56 -13.09 -10.87 -18.88
C LEU A 56 -12.99 -10.48 -20.36
N LYS A 57 -11.88 -9.88 -20.79
CA LYS A 57 -11.66 -9.52 -22.19
C LYS A 57 -11.70 -10.75 -23.10
N LYS A 58 -11.11 -11.87 -22.69
CA LYS A 58 -11.11 -13.13 -23.45
C LYS A 58 -12.51 -13.71 -23.65
N HIS A 59 -13.35 -13.69 -22.62
CA HIS A 59 -14.65 -14.37 -22.66
C HIS A 59 -15.84 -13.48 -23.01
N THR A 60 -15.73 -12.16 -22.79
CA THR A 60 -16.84 -11.20 -22.98
C THR A 60 -16.52 -10.10 -24.00
N GLY A 61 -15.27 -10.03 -24.49
CA GLY A 61 -14.78 -8.96 -25.36
C GLY A 61 -14.50 -7.63 -24.65
N LYS A 62 -14.87 -7.49 -23.37
CA LYS A 62 -14.70 -6.25 -22.59
C LYS A 62 -13.79 -6.49 -21.38
N PRO A 63 -12.73 -5.67 -21.18
CA PRO A 63 -11.90 -5.75 -19.97
C PRO A 63 -12.63 -5.16 -18.75
N LEU A 64 -12.03 -5.32 -17.57
CA LEU A 64 -12.50 -4.64 -16.35
C LEU A 64 -12.37 -3.11 -16.53
N PRO A 65 -13.41 -2.30 -16.24
CA PRO A 65 -13.31 -0.84 -16.30
C PRO A 65 -12.23 -0.31 -15.35
N LEU A 66 -11.47 0.71 -15.76
CA LEU A 66 -10.39 1.30 -14.97
C LEU A 66 -10.86 1.90 -13.63
N THR A 67 -12.13 2.32 -13.56
CA THR A 67 -12.74 2.88 -12.35
C THR A 67 -13.29 1.82 -11.40
N CYS A 68 -13.24 0.53 -11.79
CA CYS A 68 -13.79 -0.55 -10.99
C CYS A 68 -12.84 -0.94 -9.85
N THR A 69 -13.33 -0.90 -8.61
CA THR A 69 -12.62 -1.35 -7.41
C THR A 69 -13.44 -2.42 -6.69
N PRO A 70 -13.49 -3.65 -7.24
CA PRO A 70 -14.38 -4.71 -6.73
C PRO A 70 -13.91 -5.29 -5.40
N ILE A 71 -12.67 -5.00 -4.97
CA ILE A 71 -12.07 -5.46 -3.72
C ILE A 71 -11.78 -4.25 -2.85
N LYS A 72 -12.28 -4.28 -1.62
CA LYS A 72 -12.00 -3.28 -0.58
C LYS A 72 -11.60 -3.99 0.71
N PHE A 73 -10.63 -3.43 1.41
CA PHE A 73 -10.17 -3.94 2.69
C PHE A 73 -10.66 -3.06 3.82
N GLY A 74 -11.05 -3.70 4.92
CA GLY A 74 -11.34 -3.06 6.20
C GLY A 74 -10.49 -3.69 7.28
N SER A 75 -10.25 -2.95 8.36
CA SER A 75 -9.51 -3.42 9.53
C SER A 75 -10.30 -3.11 10.79
N TRP A 76 -10.29 -4.06 11.72
CA TRP A 76 -10.82 -3.87 13.08
C TRP A 76 -9.71 -3.50 14.08
N MET A 77 -8.44 -3.65 13.71
CA MET A 77 -7.30 -3.36 14.58
C MET A 77 -7.31 -1.88 14.99
N GLY A 78 -7.30 -1.62 16.30
CA GLY A 78 -7.41 -0.28 16.87
C GLY A 78 -8.80 0.36 16.80
N GLY A 79 -9.80 -0.32 16.24
CA GLY A 79 -11.17 0.15 16.11
C GLY A 79 -12.18 -0.65 16.91
N ASP A 80 -12.03 -1.98 16.98
CA ASP A 80 -12.90 -2.84 17.78
C ASP A 80 -12.58 -2.69 19.27
N ARG A 81 -13.59 -2.24 20.03
CA ARG A 81 -13.47 -1.92 21.47
C ARG A 81 -14.28 -2.88 22.34
N ASP A 82 -15.03 -3.80 21.73
CA ASP A 82 -15.92 -4.67 22.48
C ASP A 82 -15.10 -5.59 23.40
N GLY A 83 -15.37 -5.53 24.70
CA GLY A 83 -14.62 -6.27 25.73
C GLY A 83 -13.13 -5.92 25.89
N ASN A 84 -12.61 -4.88 25.21
CA ASN A 84 -11.18 -4.53 25.27
C ASN A 84 -10.92 -3.09 25.74
N PRO A 85 -10.68 -2.86 27.05
CA PRO A 85 -10.45 -1.52 27.60
C PRO A 85 -9.17 -0.86 27.08
N ASN A 86 -8.24 -1.63 26.49
CA ASN A 86 -6.99 -1.09 25.94
C ASN A 86 -7.18 -0.33 24.62
N VAL A 87 -8.32 -0.53 23.95
CA VAL A 87 -8.66 0.24 22.74
C VAL A 87 -9.37 1.51 23.18
N THR A 88 -8.61 2.59 23.31
CA THR A 88 -9.14 3.92 23.66
C THR A 88 -9.43 4.76 22.41
N SER A 89 -10.16 5.87 22.54
CA SER A 89 -10.36 6.82 21.44
C SER A 89 -9.04 7.37 20.90
N LYS A 90 -8.03 7.54 21.76
CA LYS A 90 -6.68 7.92 21.37
C LYS A 90 -6.03 6.85 20.49
N VAL A 91 -6.13 5.57 20.87
CA VAL A 91 -5.62 4.45 20.06
C VAL A 91 -6.27 4.43 18.68
N THR A 92 -7.60 4.58 18.58
CA THR A 92 -8.29 4.61 17.29
C THR A 92 -7.83 5.78 16.41
N LYS A 93 -7.61 6.96 17.00
CA LYS A 93 -7.04 8.12 16.29
C LYS A 93 -5.63 7.82 15.79
N ASP A 94 -4.77 7.27 16.65
CA ASP A 94 -3.37 7.00 16.33
C ASP A 94 -3.25 5.95 15.20
N VAL A 95 -4.05 4.87 15.25
CA VAL A 95 -4.09 3.84 14.20
C VAL A 95 -4.63 4.38 12.87
N SER A 96 -5.62 5.27 12.92
CA SER A 96 -6.15 5.93 11.71
C SER A 96 -5.10 6.81 11.05
N LEU A 97 -4.36 7.60 11.83
CA LEU A 97 -3.26 8.43 11.34
C LEU A 97 -2.12 7.59 10.77
N LEU A 98 -1.76 6.49 11.46
CA LEU A 98 -0.75 5.55 10.98
C LEU A 98 -1.13 4.92 9.64
N SER A 99 -2.40 4.54 9.48
CA SER A 99 -2.91 3.96 8.23
C SER A 99 -2.86 4.99 7.09
N ARG A 100 -3.18 6.26 7.35
CA ARG A 100 -3.05 7.36 6.38
C ARG A 100 -1.59 7.61 5.99
N TRP A 101 -0.70 7.63 6.96
CA TRP A 101 0.73 7.81 6.73
C TRP A 101 1.30 6.68 5.85
N MET A 102 1.00 5.42 6.18
CA MET A 102 1.42 4.26 5.40
C MET A 102 0.88 4.33 3.96
N ALA A 103 -0.39 4.69 3.79
CA ALA A 103 -0.97 4.85 2.45
C ALA A 103 -0.23 5.93 1.63
N MET A 104 0.06 7.09 2.23
CA MET A 104 0.83 8.15 1.57
C MET A 104 2.23 7.68 1.18
N ASP A 105 2.92 6.99 2.08
CA ASP A 105 4.26 6.47 1.84
C ASP A 105 4.29 5.47 0.68
N LEU A 106 3.35 4.52 0.65
CA LEU A 106 3.20 3.57 -0.46
C LEU A 106 2.92 4.28 -1.80
N TYR A 107 2.03 5.28 -1.81
CA TYR A 107 1.77 6.06 -3.03
C TYR A 107 2.97 6.87 -3.51
N ILE A 108 3.75 7.47 -2.61
CA ILE A 108 4.95 8.23 -2.97
C ILE A 108 5.97 7.32 -3.68
N ARG A 109 6.19 6.10 -3.17
CA ARG A 109 7.09 5.13 -3.81
C ARG A 109 6.65 4.78 -5.23
N GLU A 110 5.34 4.59 -5.45
CA GLU A 110 4.79 4.33 -6.80
C GLU A 110 4.93 5.56 -7.72
N MET A 111 4.68 6.77 -7.20
CA MET A 111 4.86 8.02 -7.94
C MET A 111 6.31 8.22 -8.37
N ASP A 112 7.27 7.92 -7.50
CA ASP A 112 8.69 8.01 -7.82
C ASP A 112 9.08 7.04 -8.94
N SER A 113 8.59 5.80 -8.92
CA SER A 113 8.81 4.84 -10.02
C SER A 113 8.22 5.36 -11.34
N LEU A 114 6.97 5.82 -11.31
CA LEU A 114 6.28 6.37 -12.48
C LEU A 114 6.99 7.60 -13.05
N ARG A 115 7.58 8.45 -12.20
CA ARG A 115 8.38 9.60 -12.65
C ARG A 115 9.57 9.18 -13.50
N PHE A 116 10.23 8.08 -13.17
CA PHE A 116 11.34 7.55 -13.96
C PHE A 116 10.86 6.86 -15.25
N GLU A 117 9.74 6.14 -15.19
CA GLU A 117 9.20 5.40 -16.34
C GLU A 117 8.56 6.31 -17.39
N LEU A 118 7.84 7.36 -16.97
CA LEU A 118 7.09 8.28 -17.83
C LEU A 118 7.98 9.41 -18.40
N SER A 119 9.12 9.04 -18.98
CA SER A 119 10.11 9.98 -19.57
C SER A 119 9.77 10.46 -20.99
N MET A 120 8.57 10.15 -21.49
CA MET A 120 8.14 10.50 -22.85
C MET A 120 7.91 12.01 -23.01
N ASN A 121 8.32 12.57 -24.15
CA ASN A 121 8.16 14.00 -24.46
C ASN A 121 6.86 14.35 -25.21
N ARG A 122 6.19 13.35 -25.80
CA ARG A 122 4.93 13.56 -26.53
C ARG A 122 3.75 13.43 -25.58
N CYS A 123 2.91 14.45 -25.54
CA CYS A 123 1.65 14.47 -24.78
C CYS A 123 0.52 15.10 -25.60
N SER A 124 -0.72 14.96 -25.12
CA SER A 124 -1.85 15.67 -25.71
C SER A 124 -1.85 17.15 -25.32
N ASP A 125 -2.46 18.02 -26.13
CA ASP A 125 -2.57 19.46 -25.85
C ASP A 125 -3.23 19.77 -24.50
N ARG A 126 -4.13 18.89 -24.04
CA ARG A 126 -4.77 19.00 -22.73
C ARG A 126 -3.77 18.78 -21.60
N LEU A 127 -2.92 17.75 -21.72
CA LEU A 127 -1.90 17.44 -20.71
C LEU A 127 -0.79 18.49 -20.72
N SER A 128 -0.40 18.96 -21.91
CA SER A 128 0.60 20.03 -22.06
C SER A 128 0.16 21.31 -21.34
N ARG A 129 -1.09 21.77 -21.58
CA ARG A 129 -1.63 22.96 -20.90
C ARG A 129 -1.64 22.80 -19.38
N LEU A 130 -2.16 21.67 -18.89
CA LEU A 130 -2.19 21.40 -17.45
C LEU A 130 -0.80 21.42 -16.82
N ALA A 131 0.21 20.88 -17.49
CA ALA A 131 1.59 20.89 -17.00
C ALA A 131 2.14 22.33 -16.92
N HIS A 132 1.86 23.18 -17.92
CA HIS A 132 2.26 24.59 -17.89
C HIS A 132 1.56 25.34 -16.75
N ASP A 133 0.25 25.16 -16.57
CA ASP A 133 -0.51 25.81 -15.50
C ASP A 133 0.05 25.48 -14.10
N ILE A 134 0.44 24.23 -13.86
CA ILE A 134 1.04 23.78 -12.58
C ILE A 134 2.39 24.45 -12.36
N LEU A 135 3.23 24.56 -13.40
CA LEU A 135 4.54 25.22 -13.30
C LEU A 135 4.40 26.71 -13.00
N GLU A 136 3.47 27.40 -13.67
CA GLU A 136 3.23 28.84 -13.46
C GLU A 136 2.64 29.14 -12.07
N GLN A 137 1.72 28.31 -11.58
CA GLN A 137 1.12 28.47 -10.23
C GLN A 137 2.12 28.13 -9.11
N GLY A 138 3.00 27.15 -9.34
CA GLY A 138 4.08 26.79 -8.40
C GLY A 138 5.15 27.86 -8.27
N LEU A 139 5.36 28.70 -9.29
CA LEU A 139 6.29 29.84 -9.25
C LEU A 139 5.74 31.07 -8.51
N CYS A 140 4.43 31.18 -8.29
CA CYS A 140 3.80 32.30 -7.60
C CYS A 140 3.55 32.07 -6.10
N SER A 141 3.97 30.94 -5.53
CA SER A 141 3.70 30.56 -4.13
C SER A 141 4.94 30.33 -3.26
N CYS A 142 6.11 30.82 -3.69
CA CYS A 142 7.31 31.00 -2.87
C CYS A 142 7.63 32.49 -2.68
#